data_AF-A0A414ZRC2-F1
#
_entry.id   AF-A0A414ZRC2-F1
#
_cell.length_a   1.000
_cell.length_b   1.000
_cell.length_c   1.000
_cell.angle_alpha   90.00
_cell.angle_beta   90.00
_cell.angle_gamma   90.00
#
_symmetry.space_group_name_H-M   'P 1'
#
loop_
_entity.id
_entity.type
_entity.pdbx_description
1 polymer ?
#
loop_
_entity_poly.entity_id
_entity_poly.type
_entity_poly.pdbx_seq_one_letter_code
_entity_poly.pdbx_strand_id
1 'polypeptide(L)'
;MNGYEFKREIERIFKVARNMYPNVTDDMLDTNGAIYYMNGNDSTPFDWNCNNRLCEFFIFHKNEIGFIKANVNSDNTVDVYIFETDDAMQPTHKFTEEMEKVKASSFARIMNYIADDNGLWDKPIDELDWDVDSLECDEID
;
A
#
# COMPACT_ATOMS: atom_id res chain seq x y z
N MET A 1 16.42 8.74 -2.76
CA MET A 1 16.11 7.29 -2.67
C MET A 1 15.08 7.01 -3.73
N ASN A 2 15.28 6.00 -4.55
CA ASN A 2 14.53 5.83 -5.79
C ASN A 2 13.13 5.23 -5.50
N GLY A 3 12.08 5.71 -6.16
CA GLY A 3 10.70 5.22 -6.05
C GLY A 3 10.58 3.69 -6.22
N TYR A 4 11.34 3.08 -7.11
CA TYR A 4 11.38 1.63 -7.27
C TYR A 4 11.87 0.87 -6.02
N GLU A 5 12.65 1.48 -5.12
CA GLU A 5 12.98 0.85 -3.83
C GLU A 5 11.76 0.74 -2.93
N PHE A 6 10.91 1.77 -2.91
CA PHE A 6 9.65 1.76 -2.16
C PHE A 6 8.64 0.79 -2.75
N LYS A 7 8.50 0.78 -4.09
CA LYS A 7 7.64 -0.18 -4.78
C LYS A 7 8.00 -1.62 -4.41
N ARG A 8 9.30 -1.97 -4.51
CA ARG A 8 9.81 -3.29 -4.15
C ARG A 8 9.56 -3.64 -2.70
N GLU A 9 9.62 -2.67 -1.79
CA GLU A 9 9.39 -2.90 -0.37
C GLU A 9 7.93 -3.26 -0.09
N ILE A 10 6.97 -2.55 -0.71
CA ILE A 10 5.55 -2.92 -0.62
C ILE A 10 5.27 -4.27 -1.27
N GLU A 11 5.81 -4.53 -2.46
CA GLU A 11 5.69 -5.84 -3.12
C GLU A 11 6.25 -6.97 -2.25
N ARG A 12 7.37 -6.76 -1.54
CA ARG A 12 7.94 -7.72 -0.58
C ARG A 12 6.95 -8.02 0.54
N ILE A 13 6.37 -7.00 1.17
CA ILE A 13 5.42 -7.14 2.28
C ILE A 13 4.17 -7.90 1.83
N PHE A 14 3.60 -7.54 0.69
CA PHE A 14 2.45 -8.25 0.12
C PHE A 14 2.79 -9.68 -0.24
N LYS A 15 4.00 -9.95 -0.74
CA LYS A 15 4.47 -11.33 -1.00
C LYS A 15 4.53 -12.16 0.29
N VAL A 16 4.99 -11.59 1.40
CA VAL A 16 4.96 -12.26 2.72
C VAL A 16 3.53 -12.63 3.10
N ALA A 17 2.59 -11.67 3.01
CA ALA A 17 1.18 -11.90 3.31
C ALA A 17 0.53 -12.95 2.39
N ARG A 18 0.78 -12.89 1.07
CA ARG A 18 0.28 -13.87 0.07
C ARG A 18 0.75 -15.29 0.39
N ASN A 19 2.01 -15.45 0.82
CA ASN A 19 2.55 -16.78 1.16
C ASN A 19 1.88 -17.44 2.36
N MET A 20 1.17 -16.69 3.20
CA MET A 20 0.41 -17.24 4.33
C MET A 20 -0.89 -17.92 3.88
N TYR A 21 -1.41 -17.55 2.70
CA TYR A 21 -2.68 -18.03 2.15
C TYR A 21 -2.51 -18.51 0.69
N PRO A 22 -1.72 -19.57 0.44
CA PRO A 22 -1.40 -20.04 -0.90
C PRO A 22 -2.60 -20.59 -1.68
N ASN A 23 -3.72 -20.86 -1.01
CA ASN A 23 -4.94 -21.37 -1.64
C ASN A 23 -5.77 -20.26 -2.32
N VAL A 24 -5.53 -19.00 -1.98
CA VAL A 24 -6.16 -17.86 -2.66
C VAL A 24 -5.32 -17.56 -3.90
N THR A 25 -5.77 -17.97 -5.08
CA THR A 25 -5.03 -17.80 -6.33
C THR A 25 -5.32 -16.44 -6.98
N ASP A 26 -4.45 -16.00 -7.90
CA ASP A 26 -4.62 -14.69 -8.55
C ASP A 26 -5.94 -14.59 -9.34
N ASP A 27 -6.39 -15.69 -9.95
CA ASP A 27 -7.67 -15.74 -10.67
C ASP A 27 -8.90 -15.65 -9.75
N MET A 28 -8.73 -15.74 -8.43
CA MET A 28 -9.79 -15.48 -7.44
C MET A 28 -9.87 -14.00 -7.05
N LEU A 29 -8.83 -13.22 -7.33
CA LEU A 29 -8.66 -11.83 -6.91
C LEU A 29 -9.03 -10.85 -8.02
N ASP A 30 -9.35 -9.61 -7.64
CA ASP A 30 -9.52 -8.54 -8.60
C ASP A 30 -8.20 -8.25 -9.33
N THR A 31 -8.29 -7.98 -10.63
CA THR A 31 -7.14 -7.63 -11.48
C THR A 31 -5.93 -8.55 -11.27
N ASN A 32 -6.18 -9.85 -11.07
CA ASN A 32 -5.19 -10.88 -10.81
C ASN A 32 -4.27 -10.59 -9.61
N GLY A 33 -4.81 -9.96 -8.56
CA GLY A 33 -4.07 -9.68 -7.32
C GLY A 33 -3.21 -8.41 -7.38
N ALA A 34 -3.57 -7.45 -8.23
CA ALA A 34 -2.91 -6.15 -8.27
C ALA A 34 -2.98 -5.45 -6.90
N ILE A 35 -1.89 -4.78 -6.52
CA ILE A 35 -1.83 -3.97 -5.31
C ILE A 35 -2.28 -2.55 -5.67
N TYR A 36 -3.28 -2.04 -4.97
CA TYR A 36 -3.82 -0.70 -5.11
C TYR A 36 -3.33 0.20 -3.99
N TYR A 37 -3.17 1.49 -4.29
CA TYR A 37 -3.00 2.54 -3.29
C TYR A 37 -4.28 3.38 -3.19
N MET A 38 -4.96 3.33 -2.04
CA MET A 38 -6.33 3.82 -1.86
C MET A 38 -6.35 5.22 -1.23
N ASN A 39 -5.80 6.20 -1.93
CA ASN A 39 -5.72 7.61 -1.50
C ASN A 39 -6.96 8.45 -1.79
N GLY A 40 -8.00 7.91 -2.43
CA GLY A 40 -9.19 8.66 -2.86
C GLY A 40 -10.11 9.14 -1.74
N ASN A 41 -9.97 8.61 -0.51
CA ASN A 41 -10.82 9.02 0.61
C ASN A 41 -10.38 10.36 1.23
N ASP A 42 -9.13 10.42 1.69
CA ASP A 42 -8.64 11.54 2.49
C ASP A 42 -7.39 12.22 1.91
N SER A 43 -6.73 11.65 0.88
CA SER A 43 -5.38 12.01 0.37
C SER A 43 -4.21 11.61 1.28
N THR A 44 -3.04 11.43 0.66
CA THR A 44 -1.79 11.08 1.33
C THR A 44 -1.41 12.09 2.42
N PRO A 45 -1.46 13.42 2.19
CA PRO A 45 -1.13 14.39 3.24
C PRO A 45 -2.04 14.30 4.45
N PHE A 46 -3.35 14.10 4.26
CA PHE A 46 -4.26 14.00 5.40
C PHE A 46 -3.97 12.76 6.24
N ASP A 47 -3.89 11.58 5.61
CA ASP A 47 -3.60 10.34 6.32
C ASP A 47 -2.25 10.41 7.05
N TRP A 48 -1.24 10.98 6.40
CA TRP A 48 0.09 11.13 6.99
C TRP A 48 0.06 11.99 8.25
N ASN A 49 -0.55 13.17 8.17
CA ASN A 49 -0.49 14.17 9.24
C ASN A 49 -1.52 13.93 10.35
N CYS A 50 -2.69 13.38 10.02
CA CYS A 50 -3.77 13.16 10.99
C CYS A 50 -3.79 11.74 11.55
N ASN A 51 -3.39 10.74 10.75
CA ASN A 51 -3.49 9.32 11.11
C ASN A 51 -2.13 8.65 11.35
N ASN A 52 -1.01 9.37 11.17
CA ASN A 52 0.36 8.87 11.35
C ASN A 52 0.69 7.66 10.45
N ARG A 53 0.12 7.61 9.25
CA ARG A 53 0.28 6.51 8.29
C ARG A 53 0.05 6.97 6.86
N LEU A 54 0.48 6.20 5.88
CA LEU A 54 0.00 6.36 4.50
C LEU A 54 -1.45 5.87 4.36
N CYS A 55 -2.06 6.27 3.24
CA CYS A 55 -3.28 5.64 2.77
C CYS A 55 -3.08 4.13 2.58
N GLU A 56 -4.18 3.40 2.63
CA GLU A 56 -4.21 1.95 2.57
C GLU A 56 -3.64 1.42 1.24
N PHE A 57 -2.80 0.40 1.35
CA PHE A 57 -2.54 -0.49 0.23
C PHE A 57 -3.47 -1.70 0.29
N PHE A 58 -4.02 -2.11 -0.84
CA PHE A 58 -4.96 -3.24 -0.90
C PHE A 58 -4.68 -4.22 -2.04
N ILE A 59 -4.95 -5.49 -1.78
CA ILE A 59 -5.38 -6.44 -2.81
C ILE A 59 -6.85 -6.77 -2.51
N PHE A 60 -7.69 -6.85 -3.54
CA PHE A 60 -9.12 -7.13 -3.40
C PHE A 60 -9.51 -8.52 -3.93
N HIS A 61 -10.55 -9.09 -3.33
CA HIS A 61 -11.37 -10.13 -3.96
C HIS A 61 -12.19 -9.52 -5.10
N LYS A 62 -12.72 -10.36 -6.01
CA LYS A 62 -13.49 -9.91 -7.19
C LYS A 62 -14.77 -9.13 -6.87
N ASN A 63 -15.28 -9.23 -5.65
CA ASN A 63 -16.45 -8.49 -5.19
C ASN A 63 -16.07 -7.20 -4.43
N GLU A 64 -14.84 -6.71 -4.61
CA GLU A 64 -14.31 -5.47 -4.03
C GLU A 64 -14.12 -5.51 -2.50
N ILE A 65 -14.26 -6.68 -1.87
CA ILE A 65 -13.86 -6.87 -0.47
C ILE A 65 -12.34 -7.04 -0.39
N GLY A 66 -11.69 -6.29 0.49
CA GLY A 66 -10.24 -6.35 0.67
C GLY A 66 -9.80 -7.73 1.12
N PHE A 67 -8.81 -8.32 0.44
CA PHE A 67 -8.14 -9.57 0.82
C PHE A 67 -6.93 -9.29 1.70
N ILE A 68 -6.05 -8.38 1.30
CA ILE A 68 -4.91 -7.93 2.10
C ILE A 68 -4.98 -6.41 2.17
N LYS A 69 -4.92 -5.87 3.39
CA LYS A 69 -4.76 -4.44 3.67
C LYS A 69 -3.40 -4.22 4.33
N ALA A 70 -2.63 -3.24 3.87
CA ALA A 70 -1.40 -2.82 4.52
C ALA A 70 -1.36 -1.31 4.71
N ASN A 71 -0.90 -0.87 5.89
CA ASN A 71 -0.71 0.54 6.23
C ASN A 71 0.75 0.76 6.61
N VAL A 72 1.43 1.67 5.92
CA VAL A 72 2.79 2.09 6.31
C VAL A 72 2.67 3.20 7.35
N ASN A 73 3.17 2.95 8.55
CA ASN A 73 3.11 3.88 9.67
C ASN A 73 4.32 4.83 9.66
N SER A 74 4.16 6.02 10.25
CA SER A 74 5.22 7.05 10.28
C SER A 74 6.48 6.65 11.06
N ASP A 75 6.38 5.61 11.90
CA ASP A 75 7.48 5.03 12.66
C ASP A 75 8.31 3.99 11.87
N ASN A 76 8.02 3.80 10.58
CA ASN A 76 8.62 2.80 9.68
C ASN A 76 8.17 1.35 9.93
N THR A 77 7.05 1.16 10.64
CA THR A 77 6.37 -0.14 10.68
C THR A 77 5.30 -0.24 9.58
N VAL A 78 4.91 -1.47 9.24
CA VAL A 78 3.80 -1.74 8.32
C VAL A 78 2.83 -2.72 8.97
N ASP A 79 1.63 -2.24 9.27
CA ASP A 79 0.56 -3.09 9.77
C ASP A 79 -0.16 -3.78 8.61
N VAL A 80 -0.24 -5.11 8.68
CA VAL A 80 -0.86 -5.95 7.64
C VAL A 80 -2.04 -6.72 8.22
N TYR A 81 -3.15 -6.72 7.49
CA TYR A 81 -4.40 -7.38 7.82
C TYR A 81 -4.80 -8.27 6.66
N ILE A 82 -5.17 -9.52 6.94
CA ILE A 82 -5.59 -10.48 5.94
C ILE A 82 -7.03 -10.91 6.20
N PHE A 83 -7.83 -10.93 5.15
CA PHE A 83 -9.25 -11.26 5.11
C PHE A 83 -9.45 -12.37 4.08
N GLU A 84 -9.29 -13.63 4.53
CA GLU A 84 -9.20 -14.80 3.65
C GLU A 84 -10.39 -14.96 2.70
N THR A 85 -11.60 -14.63 3.15
CA THR A 85 -12.84 -14.81 2.38
C THR A 85 -13.40 -13.47 1.89
N ASP A 86 -14.16 -13.55 0.80
CA ASP A 86 -14.77 -12.40 0.13
C ASP A 86 -16.02 -11.86 0.87
N ASP A 87 -16.35 -12.41 2.04
CA ASP A 87 -17.41 -11.97 2.94
C ASP A 87 -16.90 -11.61 4.36
N ALA A 88 -15.57 -11.63 4.55
CA ALA A 88 -14.95 -11.42 5.85
C ALA A 88 -15.19 -9.99 6.38
N MET A 89 -15.90 -9.89 7.52
CA MET A 89 -16.11 -8.62 8.22
C MET A 89 -14.95 -8.22 9.16
N GLN A 90 -14.03 -9.14 9.43
CA GLN A 90 -12.90 -8.98 10.35
C GLN A 90 -11.68 -9.73 9.79
N PRO A 91 -10.45 -9.27 10.07
CA PRO A 91 -9.25 -9.94 9.58
C PRO A 91 -9.07 -11.31 10.25
N THR A 92 -8.78 -12.33 9.45
CA THR A 92 -8.41 -13.67 9.91
C THR A 92 -6.99 -13.71 10.47
N HIS A 93 -6.13 -12.79 10.02
CA HIS A 93 -4.77 -12.65 10.52
C HIS A 93 -4.31 -11.19 10.52
N LYS A 94 -3.47 -10.84 11.51
CA LYS A 94 -2.81 -9.54 11.63
C LYS A 94 -1.35 -9.74 12.01
N PHE A 95 -0.45 -8.99 11.40
CA PHE A 95 0.94 -8.87 11.82
C PHE A 95 1.49 -7.48 11.49
N THR A 96 2.68 -7.18 12.02
CA THR A 96 3.41 -5.92 11.78
C THR A 96 4.81 -6.28 11.30
N GLU A 97 5.25 -5.66 10.20
CA GLU A 97 6.61 -5.75 9.66
C GLU A 97 7.35 -4.42 9.87
N GLU A 98 8.66 -4.45 9.83
CA GLU A 98 9.48 -3.24 9.73
C GLU A 98 9.79 -2.97 8.26
N MET A 99 9.83 -1.69 7.87
CA MET A 99 10.32 -1.31 6.54
C MET A 99 11.81 -1.62 6.41
N GLU A 100 12.19 -2.26 5.30
CA GLU A 100 13.58 -2.54 4.97
C GLU A 100 14.16 -1.45 4.05
N LYS A 101 15.34 -0.91 4.43
CA LYS A 101 16.20 -0.04 3.61
C LYS A 101 15.63 1.33 3.22
N VAL A 102 14.32 1.53 3.36
CA VAL A 102 13.63 2.78 3.03
C VAL A 102 13.00 3.44 4.26
N LYS A 103 12.57 4.70 4.13
CA LYS A 103 11.96 5.47 5.22
C LYS A 103 10.52 5.84 4.90
N ALA A 104 9.61 5.62 5.84
CA ALA A 104 8.18 5.91 5.68
C ALA A 104 7.92 7.37 5.28
N SER A 105 8.68 8.33 5.84
CA SER A 105 8.54 9.75 5.49
C SER A 105 8.92 10.05 4.03
N SER A 106 10.02 9.47 3.54
CA SER A 106 10.40 9.56 2.13
C SER A 106 9.39 8.84 1.23
N PHE A 107 8.78 7.77 1.73
CA PHE A 107 7.73 7.07 0.99
C PHE A 107 6.48 7.94 0.84
N ALA A 108 6.05 8.60 1.92
CA ALA A 108 4.91 9.51 1.90
C ALA A 108 5.07 10.55 0.80
N ARG A 109 6.22 11.22 0.77
CA ARG A 109 6.56 12.24 -0.23
C ARG A 109 6.44 11.72 -1.65
N ILE A 110 6.97 10.52 -1.91
CA ILE A 110 6.83 9.87 -3.22
C ILE A 110 5.37 9.58 -3.54
N MET A 111 4.61 9.00 -2.61
CA MET A 111 3.20 8.67 -2.85
C MET A 111 2.36 9.90 -3.16
N ASN A 112 2.54 11.00 -2.41
CA ASN A 112 1.88 12.26 -2.74
C ASN A 112 2.27 12.75 -4.14
N TYR A 113 3.56 12.75 -4.45
CA TYR A 113 4.06 13.25 -5.73
C TYR A 113 3.56 12.43 -6.93
N ILE A 114 3.64 11.09 -6.85
CA ILE A 114 3.33 10.23 -7.99
C ILE A 114 1.83 9.97 -8.11
N ALA A 115 1.06 10.07 -7.03
CA ALA A 115 -0.39 9.81 -7.01
C ALA A 115 -1.21 11.10 -6.86
N ASP A 116 -1.24 11.69 -5.66
CA ASP A 116 -2.11 12.80 -5.29
C ASP A 116 -1.89 14.07 -6.15
N ASP A 117 -0.63 14.50 -6.32
CA ASP A 117 -0.27 15.70 -7.12
C ASP A 117 -0.64 15.54 -8.60
N ASN A 118 -0.69 14.29 -9.09
CA ASN A 118 -1.10 13.93 -10.45
C ASN A 118 -2.60 13.61 -10.56
N GLY A 119 -3.37 13.69 -9.47
CA GLY A 119 -4.79 13.35 -9.45
C GLY A 119 -5.10 11.89 -9.74
N LEU A 120 -4.14 10.99 -9.44
CA LEU A 120 -4.29 9.55 -9.59
C LEU A 120 -4.79 8.96 -8.26
N TRP A 121 -6.08 8.64 -8.24
CA TRP A 121 -6.78 8.12 -7.07
C TRP A 121 -7.07 6.62 -7.21
N ASP A 122 -6.89 5.87 -6.12
CA ASP A 122 -7.28 4.46 -5.99
C ASP A 122 -6.73 3.58 -7.13
N LYS A 123 -5.45 3.81 -7.47
CA LYS A 123 -4.80 3.17 -8.61
C LYS A 123 -4.01 1.93 -8.25
N PRO A 124 -3.93 0.93 -9.14
CA PRO A 124 -2.90 -0.09 -9.06
C PRO A 124 -1.52 0.58 -9.01
N ILE A 125 -0.66 0.16 -8.09
CA ILE A 125 0.69 0.72 -7.96
C ILE A 125 1.52 0.52 -9.24
N ASP A 126 1.20 -0.48 -10.06
CA ASP A 126 1.84 -0.71 -11.36
C ASP A 126 1.53 0.38 -12.40
N GLU A 127 0.48 1.18 -12.19
CA GLU A 127 0.11 2.30 -13.06
C GLU A 127 0.76 3.64 -12.65
N LEU A 128 1.45 3.67 -11.51
CA LEU A 128 2.10 4.88 -10.98
C LEU A 128 3.53 5.05 -11.53
N ASP A 129 3.98 6.30 -11.66
CA ASP A 129 5.32 6.61 -12.14
C ASP A 129 6.35 6.56 -11.01
N TRP A 130 7.01 5.41 -10.86
CA TRP A 130 8.03 5.19 -9.82
C TRP A 130 9.43 5.68 -10.20
N ASP A 131 9.64 6.22 -11.41
CA ASP A 131 10.93 6.76 -11.84
C ASP A 131 11.15 8.17 -11.27
N VAL A 132 11.18 8.26 -9.94
CA VAL A 132 11.35 9.48 -9.17
C VAL A 132 12.35 9.27 -8.05
N ASP A 133 13.11 10.31 -7.67
CA ASP A 133 13.86 10.31 -6.42
C ASP A 133 13.11 11.09 -5.34
N SER A 134 13.03 10.54 -4.13
CA SER A 134 12.44 11.21 -2.96
C SER A 134 12.97 12.63 -2.69
N LEU A 135 14.18 12.97 -3.13
CA LEU A 135 14.77 14.30 -2.99
C LEU A 135 14.12 15.35 -3.93
N GLU A 136 13.42 14.91 -4.96
CA GLU A 136 12.71 15.76 -5.92
C GLU A 136 11.27 16.06 -5.47
N CYS A 137 10.75 15.30 -4.51
CA CYS A 137 9.42 15.48 -3.95
C CYS A 137 9.42 16.56 -2.86
N ASP A 138 8.39 17.39 -2.78
CA ASP A 138 8.24 18.34 -1.68
C ASP A 138 8.01 17.62 -0.34
N GLU A 139 8.18 18.34 0.78
CA GLU A 139 7.77 17.83 2.08
C GLU A 139 6.23 17.75 2.14
N ILE A 140 5.72 16.78 2.90
CA ILE A 140 4.30 16.65 3.18
C ILE A 140 4.05 17.28 4.56
N ASP A 141 3.43 18.45 4.55
CA ASP A 141 2.97 19.21 5.73
C ASP A 141 1.52 18.90 6.09
#